data_AF-A0A9R0Y5K5-F1
#
_entry.id   AF-A0A9R0Y5K5-F1
#
_cell.length_a   1.000
_cell.length_b   1.000
_cell.length_c   1.000
_cell.angle_alpha   90.00
_cell.angle_beta   90.00
_cell.angle_gamma   90.00
#
_symmetry.space_group_name_H-M   'P 1'
#
loop_
_entity.id
_entity.type
_entity.pdbx_description
1 polymer ?
#
loop_
_entity_poly.entity_id
_entity_poly.type
_entity_poly.pdbx_seq_one_letter_code
_entity_poly.pdbx_strand_id
1 'polypeptide(L)'
;MQPSRIALKSGSEGIAAINTIMSVMGIDLKTLRPEPCVEGYSTPGGYSARAVHPIALAKVMQIARLIKEEFPEGRSLSAIGGVETGNDAAEFILLGADTVQVCTGVMMHGYGLVKKLCTELQDFMRMHDFTSIEDFRGASLPYFTTHTDLVQRQKEAIKQRKAIRMGLQSDKDWTGDGFVKETESMVSN
;
A
#
# COMPACT_ATOMS: atom_id res chain seq x y z
N MET A 1 8.26 -14.17 -3.42
CA MET A 1 6.96 -14.88 -3.36
C MET A 1 7.02 -16.38 -3.66
N GLN A 2 8.21 -17.00 -3.71
CA GLN A 2 8.33 -18.46 -3.83
C GLN A 2 7.52 -19.23 -2.76
N PRO A 3 7.52 -18.84 -1.46
CA PRO A 3 6.75 -19.57 -0.45
C PRO A 3 5.24 -19.58 -0.72
N SER A 4 4.65 -18.40 -0.99
CA SER A 4 3.22 -18.28 -1.27
C SER A 4 2.82 -19.06 -2.52
N ARG A 5 3.61 -18.97 -3.60
CA ARG A 5 3.35 -19.72 -4.84
C ARG A 5 3.39 -21.22 -4.59
N ILE A 6 4.39 -21.71 -3.86
CA ILE A 6 4.53 -23.14 -3.54
C ILE A 6 3.35 -23.59 -2.68
N ALA A 7 3.01 -22.86 -1.62
CA ALA A 7 1.88 -23.19 -0.74
C ALA A 7 0.55 -23.30 -1.51
N LEU A 8 0.28 -22.36 -2.42
CA LEU A 8 -0.90 -22.40 -3.28
C LEU A 8 -0.87 -23.60 -4.24
N LYS A 9 0.25 -23.86 -4.91
CA LYS A 9 0.40 -25.06 -5.77
C LYS A 9 0.23 -26.37 -5.01
N SER A 10 0.62 -26.41 -3.74
CA SER A 10 0.46 -27.56 -2.85
C SER A 10 -0.97 -27.72 -2.29
N GLY A 11 -1.92 -26.87 -2.67
CA GLY A 11 -3.34 -27.00 -2.33
C GLY A 11 -3.86 -26.08 -1.23
N SER A 12 -3.07 -25.11 -0.73
CA SER A 12 -3.54 -24.18 0.32
C SER A 12 -4.64 -23.25 -0.18
N GLU A 13 -5.80 -23.18 0.45
CA GLU A 13 -6.96 -22.36 -0.01
C GLU A 13 -6.73 -20.84 0.09
N GLY A 14 -5.68 -20.41 0.77
CA GLY A 14 -5.33 -19.01 0.86
C GLY A 14 -3.98 -18.78 1.52
N ILE A 15 -3.61 -17.52 1.64
CA ILE A 15 -2.37 -17.06 2.27
C ILE A 15 -2.71 -16.05 3.36
N ALA A 16 -2.14 -16.24 4.55
CA ALA A 16 -2.11 -15.20 5.59
C ALA A 16 -0.76 -14.47 5.53
N ALA A 17 -0.77 -13.15 5.41
CA ALA A 17 0.44 -12.36 5.25
C ALA A 17 0.36 -10.98 5.93
N ILE A 18 1.28 -10.58 6.80
CA ILE A 18 2.54 -11.24 7.17
C ILE A 18 2.60 -11.62 8.65
N ASN A 19 3.52 -12.52 8.98
CA ASN A 19 3.96 -12.73 10.35
C ASN A 19 4.95 -11.62 10.76
N THR A 20 5.32 -11.58 12.04
CA THR A 20 6.28 -10.63 12.60
C THR A 20 7.63 -10.66 11.88
N ILE A 21 8.33 -9.53 11.88
CA ILE A 21 9.68 -9.41 11.32
C ILE A 21 10.70 -9.78 12.40
N MET A 22 11.60 -10.72 12.11
CA MET A 22 12.66 -11.08 13.06
C MET A 22 13.55 -9.87 13.36
N SER A 23 13.76 -9.54 14.64
CA SER A 23 14.50 -8.34 15.05
C SER A 23 15.09 -8.49 16.45
N VAL A 24 16.15 -7.71 16.73
CA VAL A 24 16.65 -7.45 18.08
C VAL A 24 16.05 -6.12 18.52
N MET A 25 15.32 -6.09 19.65
CA MET A 25 14.54 -4.91 20.05
C MET A 25 15.42 -3.80 20.62
N GLY A 26 16.47 -4.16 21.34
CA GLY A 26 17.36 -3.20 21.97
C GLY A 26 18.52 -3.88 22.68
N ILE A 27 19.49 -3.06 23.08
CA ILE A 27 20.59 -3.42 23.97
C ILE A 27 20.55 -2.44 25.13
N ASP A 28 20.50 -2.94 26.36
CA ASP A 28 20.71 -2.12 27.55
C ASP A 28 22.17 -1.65 27.57
N LEU A 29 22.38 -0.34 27.44
CA LEU A 29 23.71 0.26 27.36
C LEU A 29 24.49 0.23 28.68
N LYS A 30 23.84 -0.01 29.81
CA LYS A 30 24.51 -0.14 31.11
C LYS A 30 25.04 -1.55 31.32
N THR A 31 24.25 -2.56 30.97
CA THR A 31 24.61 -3.97 31.17
C THR A 31 25.23 -4.61 29.94
N LEU A 32 25.16 -3.95 28.78
CA LEU A 32 25.55 -4.44 27.46
C LEU A 32 24.79 -5.70 27.03
N ARG A 33 23.63 -5.97 27.65
CA ARG A 33 22.80 -7.16 27.39
C ARG A 33 21.63 -6.82 26.47
N PRO A 34 21.17 -7.78 25.65
CA PRO A 34 20.00 -7.58 24.81
C PRO A 34 18.70 -7.49 25.62
N GLU A 35 17.73 -6.74 25.09
CA GLU A 35 16.38 -6.59 25.64
C GLU A 35 15.32 -7.16 24.67
N PRO A 36 14.25 -7.80 25.18
CA PRO A 36 14.02 -8.17 26.58
C PRO A 36 14.98 -9.29 27.04
N CYS A 37 15.26 -9.34 28.34
CA CYS A 37 16.26 -10.23 28.93
C CYS A 37 15.61 -11.26 29.88
N VAL A 38 15.98 -12.53 29.74
CA VAL A 38 15.58 -13.64 30.62
C VAL A 38 16.85 -14.29 31.14
N GLU A 39 17.05 -14.26 32.47
CA GLU A 39 18.25 -14.81 33.14
C GLU A 39 19.59 -14.32 32.54
N GLY A 40 19.64 -13.10 32.00
CA GLY A 40 20.84 -12.54 31.37
C GLY A 40 20.99 -12.77 29.87
N TYR A 41 20.04 -13.48 29.24
CA TYR A 41 20.09 -13.86 27.82
C TYR A 41 18.84 -13.40 27.07
N SER A 42 18.94 -13.36 25.74
CA SER A 42 17.81 -13.08 24.85
C SER A 42 17.97 -13.82 23.52
N THR A 43 16.93 -13.79 22.70
CA THR A 43 16.91 -14.28 21.33
C THR A 43 16.23 -13.22 20.46
N PRO A 44 16.58 -13.08 19.16
CA PRO A 44 15.79 -12.27 18.25
C PRO A 44 14.31 -12.63 18.32
N GLY A 45 13.46 -11.60 18.45
CA GLY A 45 12.02 -11.72 18.59
C GLY A 45 11.27 -11.24 17.36
N GLY A 46 9.94 -11.23 17.47
CA GLY A 46 9.05 -10.70 16.44
C GLY A 46 8.78 -9.21 16.61
N TYR A 47 9.20 -8.39 15.64
CA TYR A 47 8.82 -7.00 15.50
C TYR A 47 7.46 -6.88 14.80
N SER A 48 6.58 -6.05 15.34
CA SER A 48 5.18 -5.91 14.94
C SER A 48 4.72 -4.45 15.09
N ALA A 49 3.42 -4.21 15.24
CA ALA A 49 2.78 -2.89 15.32
C ALA A 49 2.94 -2.04 14.04
N ARG A 50 2.60 -0.75 14.14
CA ARG A 50 2.57 0.22 13.04
C ARG A 50 3.81 0.23 12.17
N ALA A 51 4.99 0.03 12.75
CA ALA A 51 6.26 0.08 12.03
C ALA A 51 6.40 -1.00 10.94
N VAL A 52 5.67 -2.13 11.08
CA VAL A 52 5.67 -3.20 10.08
C VAL A 52 4.71 -2.92 8.92
N HIS A 53 3.78 -1.96 9.05
CA HIS A 53 2.70 -1.74 8.10
C HIS A 53 3.17 -1.56 6.65
N PRO A 54 4.16 -0.71 6.31
CA PRO A 54 4.63 -0.57 4.93
C PRO A 54 5.26 -1.84 4.36
N ILE A 55 5.89 -2.65 5.21
CA ILE A 55 6.47 -3.95 4.82
C ILE A 55 5.33 -4.93 4.51
N ALA A 56 4.30 -4.95 5.35
CA ALA A 56 3.12 -5.78 5.15
C ALA A 56 2.39 -5.41 3.86
N LEU A 57 2.14 -4.12 3.60
CA LEU A 57 1.53 -3.63 2.35
C LEU A 57 2.30 -4.12 1.11
N ALA A 58 3.63 -3.97 1.11
CA ALA A 58 4.46 -4.42 0.01
C ALA A 58 4.36 -5.94 -0.25
N LYS A 59 4.25 -6.75 0.82
CA LYS A 59 4.11 -8.21 0.70
C LYS A 59 2.70 -8.61 0.28
N VAL A 60 1.66 -8.00 0.84
CA VAL A 60 0.27 -8.24 0.47
C VAL A 60 0.06 -7.91 -1.00
N MET A 61 0.52 -6.74 -1.48
CA MET A 61 0.46 -6.37 -2.90
C MET A 61 1.06 -7.44 -3.80
N GLN A 62 2.27 -7.92 -3.47
CA GLN A 62 2.97 -8.93 -4.25
C GLN A 62 2.25 -10.30 -4.23
N ILE A 63 1.61 -10.68 -3.12
CA ILE A 63 0.82 -11.93 -3.03
C ILE A 63 -0.49 -11.79 -3.80
N ALA A 64 -1.18 -10.66 -3.67
CA ALA A 64 -2.42 -10.40 -4.37
C ALA A 64 -2.21 -10.41 -5.88
N ARG A 65 -1.12 -9.81 -6.38
CA ARG A 65 -0.73 -9.93 -7.79
C ARG A 65 -0.46 -11.38 -8.21
N LEU A 66 0.30 -12.12 -7.40
CA LEU A 66 0.56 -13.54 -7.65
C LEU A 66 -0.75 -14.35 -7.74
N ILE A 67 -1.68 -14.15 -6.80
CA ILE A 67 -2.99 -14.83 -6.80
C ILE A 67 -3.77 -14.43 -8.05
N LYS A 68 -3.86 -13.14 -8.37
CA LYS A 68 -4.58 -12.64 -9.55
C LYS A 68 -4.00 -13.18 -10.87
N GLU A 69 -2.68 -13.28 -10.97
CA GLU A 69 -1.97 -13.68 -12.19
C GLU A 69 -1.92 -15.21 -12.38
N GLU A 70 -1.79 -16.00 -11.29
CA GLU A 70 -1.54 -17.45 -11.36
C GLU A 70 -2.66 -18.32 -10.76
N PHE A 71 -3.51 -17.78 -9.91
CA PHE A 71 -4.56 -18.51 -9.18
C PHE A 71 -5.88 -17.72 -9.11
N PRO A 72 -6.48 -17.35 -10.25
CA PRO A 72 -7.60 -16.40 -10.31
C PRO A 72 -8.89 -16.90 -9.64
N GLU A 73 -9.01 -18.21 -9.41
CA GLU A 73 -10.21 -18.81 -8.80
C GLU A 73 -9.87 -19.50 -7.48
N GLY A 74 -10.64 -19.17 -6.44
CA GLY A 74 -10.72 -19.93 -5.20
C GLY A 74 -9.56 -19.74 -4.21
N ARG A 75 -8.69 -18.73 -4.37
CA ARG A 75 -7.63 -18.43 -3.40
C ARG A 75 -7.85 -17.10 -2.68
N SER A 76 -7.79 -17.15 -1.35
CA SER A 76 -8.00 -15.99 -0.48
C SER A 76 -6.68 -15.43 0.08
N LEU A 77 -6.69 -14.16 0.44
CA LEU A 77 -5.60 -13.43 1.08
C LEU A 77 -6.08 -12.79 2.38
N SER A 78 -5.52 -13.21 3.50
CA SER A 78 -5.74 -12.59 4.81
C SER A 78 -4.55 -11.71 5.16
N ALA A 79 -4.75 -10.38 5.13
CA ALA A 79 -3.70 -9.42 5.37
C ALA A 79 -3.52 -9.07 6.85
N ILE A 80 -2.28 -8.90 7.29
CA ILE A 80 -1.91 -8.67 8.69
C ILE A 80 -0.64 -7.83 8.76
N GLY A 81 -0.64 -6.82 9.62
CA GLY A 81 0.57 -6.08 9.99
C GLY A 81 0.30 -4.60 10.23
N GLY A 82 0.42 -4.16 11.49
CA GLY A 82 0.38 -2.74 11.85
C GLY A 82 -0.95 -2.00 11.62
N VAL A 83 -2.07 -2.72 11.69
CA VAL A 83 -3.43 -2.16 11.57
C VAL A 83 -3.85 -1.53 12.90
N GLU A 84 -4.10 -0.22 12.88
CA GLU A 84 -4.55 0.55 14.04
C GLU A 84 -5.76 1.45 13.73
N THR A 85 -6.10 1.64 12.45
CA THR A 85 -7.24 2.43 11.97
C THR A 85 -7.98 1.70 10.84
N GLY A 86 -9.23 2.10 10.58
CA GLY A 86 -10.01 1.59 9.45
C GLY A 86 -9.39 1.92 8.09
N ASN A 87 -8.65 3.03 8.00
CA ASN A 87 -7.89 3.37 6.79
C ASN A 87 -6.77 2.36 6.52
N ASP A 88 -6.09 1.87 7.55
CA ASP A 88 -5.06 0.82 7.42
C ASP A 88 -5.67 -0.49 6.91
N ALA A 89 -6.89 -0.80 7.33
CA ALA A 89 -7.64 -1.94 6.80
C ALA A 89 -8.05 -1.71 5.34
N ALA A 90 -8.50 -0.49 5.00
CA ALA A 90 -8.84 -0.12 3.64
C ALA A 90 -7.64 -0.26 2.69
N GLU A 91 -6.43 0.13 3.11
CA GLU A 91 -5.20 -0.06 2.33
C GLU A 91 -4.95 -1.54 1.97
N PHE A 92 -5.11 -2.46 2.92
CA PHE A 92 -4.96 -3.89 2.63
C PHE A 92 -6.02 -4.42 1.66
N ILE A 93 -7.26 -3.99 1.80
CA ILE A 93 -8.36 -4.40 0.90
C ILE A 93 -8.14 -3.83 -0.50
N LEU A 94 -7.74 -2.56 -0.62
CA LEU A 94 -7.34 -1.92 -1.88
C LEU A 94 -6.19 -2.67 -2.58
N LEU A 95 -5.34 -3.35 -1.81
CA LEU A 95 -4.28 -4.23 -2.31
C LEU A 95 -4.74 -5.66 -2.62
N GLY A 96 -6.01 -6.00 -2.41
CA GLY A 96 -6.59 -7.28 -2.80
C GLY A 96 -6.76 -8.29 -1.66
N ALA A 97 -6.69 -7.86 -0.40
CA ALA A 97 -6.97 -8.74 0.73
C ALA A 97 -8.48 -9.03 0.87
N ASP A 98 -8.83 -10.29 1.14
CA ASP A 98 -10.18 -10.73 1.49
C ASP A 98 -10.56 -10.40 2.93
N THR A 99 -9.58 -10.49 3.83
CA THR A 99 -9.76 -10.22 5.26
C THR A 99 -8.55 -9.48 5.81
N VAL A 100 -8.75 -8.74 6.89
CA VAL A 100 -7.70 -8.01 7.60
C VAL A 100 -7.66 -8.46 9.05
N GLN A 101 -6.51 -8.89 9.54
CA GLN A 101 -6.31 -9.31 10.93
C GLN A 101 -5.59 -8.23 11.74
N VAL A 102 -5.91 -8.19 13.04
CA VAL A 102 -5.37 -7.20 13.97
C VAL A 102 -4.92 -7.90 15.25
N CYS A 103 -3.69 -7.61 15.70
CA CYS A 103 -3.12 -8.15 16.94
C CYS A 103 -2.64 -7.00 17.83
N THR A 104 -1.49 -6.38 17.51
CA THR A 104 -0.87 -5.35 18.35
C THR A 104 -1.77 -4.14 18.60
N GLY A 105 -2.55 -3.70 17.61
CA GLY A 105 -3.53 -2.61 17.81
C GLY A 105 -4.55 -2.94 18.92
N VAL A 106 -5.08 -4.16 18.94
CA VAL A 106 -6.01 -4.61 20.00
C VAL A 106 -5.28 -4.76 21.34
N MET A 107 -4.03 -5.21 21.35
CA MET A 107 -3.23 -5.27 22.58
C MET A 107 -3.01 -3.89 23.20
N MET A 108 -2.84 -2.85 22.38
CA MET A 108 -2.59 -1.48 22.84
C MET A 108 -3.86 -0.70 23.20
N HIS A 109 -4.97 -0.94 22.48
CA HIS A 109 -6.18 -0.12 22.58
C HIS A 109 -7.42 -0.89 23.08
N GLY A 110 -7.29 -2.18 23.36
CA GLY A 110 -8.37 -3.07 23.76
C GLY A 110 -9.30 -3.48 22.62
N TYR A 111 -10.22 -4.41 22.90
CA TYR A 111 -11.17 -4.94 21.91
C TYR A 111 -12.13 -3.88 21.33
N GLY A 112 -12.32 -2.75 22.02
CA GLY A 112 -13.11 -1.62 21.53
C GLY A 112 -12.58 -1.04 20.21
N LEU A 113 -11.30 -1.25 19.91
CA LEU A 113 -10.69 -0.86 18.64
C LEU A 113 -11.46 -1.41 17.44
N VAL A 114 -11.95 -2.65 17.50
CA VAL A 114 -12.63 -3.30 16.36
C VAL A 114 -13.85 -2.49 15.90
N LYS A 115 -14.63 -1.92 16.83
CA LYS A 115 -15.76 -1.06 16.48
C LYS A 115 -15.31 0.19 15.74
N LYS A 116 -14.22 0.82 16.20
CA LYS A 116 -13.63 1.99 15.55
C LYS A 116 -13.16 1.67 14.13
N LEU A 117 -12.47 0.54 13.93
CA LEU A 117 -12.03 0.09 12.61
C LEU A 117 -13.21 -0.08 11.64
N CYS A 118 -14.30 -0.71 12.09
CA CYS A 118 -15.49 -0.88 11.28
C CYS A 118 -16.14 0.46 10.90
N THR A 119 -16.27 1.40 11.85
CA THR A 119 -16.81 2.74 11.57
C THR A 119 -15.94 3.48 10.56
N GLU A 120 -14.62 3.57 10.79
CA GLU A 120 -13.70 4.27 9.90
C GLU A 120 -13.67 3.66 8.48
N LEU A 121 -13.75 2.32 8.38
CA LEU A 121 -13.85 1.65 7.07
C LEU A 121 -15.16 1.98 6.36
N GLN A 122 -16.29 2.03 7.08
CA GLN A 122 -17.57 2.47 6.51
C GLN A 122 -17.54 3.94 6.08
N ASP A 123 -16.83 4.79 6.81
CA ASP A 123 -16.65 6.21 6.46
C ASP A 123 -15.84 6.33 5.16
N PHE A 124 -14.76 5.57 5.03
CA PHE A 124 -13.99 5.45 3.78
C PHE A 124 -14.87 4.97 2.62
N MET A 125 -15.68 3.92 2.82
CA MET A 125 -16.59 3.43 1.78
C MET A 125 -17.58 4.52 1.33
N ARG A 126 -18.17 5.28 2.27
CA ARG A 126 -19.08 6.38 1.93
C ARG A 126 -18.39 7.53 1.20
N MET A 127 -17.13 7.82 1.52
CA MET A 127 -16.34 8.85 0.84
C MET A 127 -16.15 8.57 -0.66
N HIS A 128 -16.15 7.29 -1.03
CA HIS A 128 -15.92 6.82 -2.40
C HIS A 128 -17.15 6.24 -3.08
N ASP A 129 -18.33 6.39 -2.47
CA ASP A 129 -19.60 5.80 -2.95
C ASP A 129 -19.54 4.27 -3.12
N PHE A 130 -18.70 3.58 -2.34
CA PHE A 130 -18.65 2.12 -2.32
C PHE A 130 -19.78 1.54 -1.47
N THR A 131 -20.45 0.53 -2.02
CA THR A 131 -21.57 -0.19 -1.39
C THR A 131 -21.14 -1.54 -0.81
N SER A 132 -20.04 -2.10 -1.32
CA SER A 132 -19.48 -3.37 -0.87
C SER A 132 -17.95 -3.34 -0.81
N ILE A 133 -17.36 -4.29 -0.06
CA ILE A 133 -15.91 -4.50 -0.03
C ILE A 133 -15.37 -4.88 -1.42
N GLU A 134 -16.16 -5.59 -2.22
CA GLU A 134 -15.76 -6.00 -3.57
C GLU A 134 -15.60 -4.82 -4.53
N ASP A 135 -16.28 -3.70 -4.27
CA ASP A 135 -16.26 -2.52 -5.14
C ASP A 135 -14.86 -1.91 -5.23
N PHE A 136 -14.04 -2.11 -4.21
CA PHE A 136 -12.69 -1.53 -4.13
C PHE A 136 -11.57 -2.54 -3.85
N ARG A 137 -11.91 -3.81 -3.63
CA ARG A 137 -10.90 -4.84 -3.41
C ARG A 137 -9.95 -4.94 -4.59
N GLY A 138 -8.67 -4.75 -4.34
CA GLY A 138 -7.63 -4.81 -5.37
C GLY A 138 -7.61 -3.62 -6.34
N ALA A 139 -8.40 -2.57 -6.11
CA ALA A 139 -8.47 -1.40 -6.99
C ALA A 139 -7.12 -0.66 -7.13
N SER A 140 -6.21 -0.80 -6.16
CA SER A 140 -4.87 -0.19 -6.24
C SER A 140 -3.86 -1.04 -7.02
N LEU A 141 -4.13 -2.32 -7.29
CA LEU A 141 -3.17 -3.21 -7.95
C LEU A 141 -2.71 -2.74 -9.34
N PRO A 142 -3.57 -2.19 -10.22
CA PRO A 142 -3.14 -1.72 -11.55
C PRO A 142 -2.14 -0.56 -11.53
N TYR A 143 -1.97 0.12 -10.40
CA TYR A 143 -1.08 1.28 -10.27
C TYR A 143 0.35 0.89 -9.88
N PHE A 144 0.62 -0.38 -9.57
CA PHE A 144 1.97 -0.87 -9.30
C PHE A 144 2.67 -1.34 -10.57
N THR A 145 3.83 -0.77 -10.85
CA THR A 145 4.68 -1.19 -11.96
C THR A 145 6.16 -1.19 -11.59
N THR A 146 7.01 -1.57 -12.54
CA THR A 146 8.47 -1.60 -12.35
C THR A 146 9.06 -0.20 -12.46
N HIS A 147 10.24 0.01 -11.87
CA HIS A 147 10.94 1.29 -12.00
C HIS A 147 11.21 1.65 -13.47
N THR A 148 11.58 0.67 -14.30
CA THR A 148 11.82 0.87 -15.73
C THR A 148 10.57 1.37 -16.46
N ASP A 149 9.42 0.77 -16.18
CA ASP A 149 8.13 1.20 -16.76
C ASP A 149 7.73 2.60 -16.27
N LEU A 150 7.94 2.93 -15.00
CA LEU A 150 7.68 4.29 -14.47
C LEU A 150 8.51 5.35 -15.21
N VAL A 151 9.79 5.10 -15.44
CA VAL A 151 10.66 6.02 -16.18
C VAL A 151 10.17 6.22 -17.62
N GLN A 152 9.73 5.14 -18.26
CA GLN A 152 9.21 5.20 -19.63
C GLN A 152 7.90 6.01 -19.70
N ARG A 153 6.93 5.73 -18.81
CA ARG A 153 5.68 6.48 -18.69
C ARG A 153 5.93 7.97 -18.44
N GLN A 154 6.89 8.30 -17.59
CA GLN A 154 7.25 9.69 -17.32
C GLN A 154 7.79 10.40 -18.57
N LYS A 155 8.68 9.75 -19.33
CA LYS A 155 9.20 10.29 -20.59
C LYS A 155 8.08 10.54 -21.60
N GLU A 156 7.16 9.59 -21.74
CA GLU A 156 6.00 9.70 -22.64
C GLU A 156 5.07 10.85 -22.22
N ALA A 157 4.75 10.97 -20.94
CA ALA A 157 3.94 12.07 -20.41
C ALA A 157 4.58 13.44 -20.66
N ILE A 158 5.91 13.56 -20.49
CA ILE A 158 6.64 14.79 -20.81
C ILE A 158 6.57 15.10 -22.31
N LYS A 159 6.73 14.09 -23.18
CA LYS A 159 6.64 14.26 -24.64
C LYS A 159 5.24 14.73 -25.05
N GLN A 160 4.18 14.15 -24.49
CA GLN A 160 2.79 14.55 -24.76
C GLN A 160 2.51 15.98 -24.29
N ARG A 161 2.92 16.35 -23.07
CA ARG A 161 2.78 17.73 -22.56
C ARG A 161 3.48 18.75 -23.45
N LYS A 162 4.68 18.42 -23.96
CA LYS A 162 5.38 19.27 -24.93
C LYS A 162 4.64 19.38 -26.25
N ALA A 163 4.09 18.27 -26.78
CA ALA A 163 3.32 18.28 -28.02
C ALA A 163 2.03 19.11 -27.91
N ILE A 164 1.32 19.05 -26.77
CA ILE A 164 0.12 19.86 -26.49
C ILE A 164 0.49 21.34 -26.34
N ARG A 165 1.63 21.66 -25.73
CA ARG A 165 2.12 23.03 -25.54
C ARG A 165 2.60 23.69 -26.84
N MET A 166 2.70 22.95 -27.95
CA MET A 166 3.15 23.49 -29.25
C MET A 166 2.05 24.30 -29.96
N GLY A 167 1.55 25.34 -29.27
CA GLY A 167 1.04 26.58 -29.85
C GLY A 167 2.13 27.61 -30.15
N LEU A 168 3.39 27.37 -29.73
CA LEU A 168 4.58 28.02 -30.29
C LEU A 168 5.75 27.03 -30.23
N GLN A 169 6.25 26.61 -31.39
CA GLN A 169 7.36 25.65 -31.49
C GLN A 169 8.74 26.30 -31.37
N SER A 170 8.81 27.64 -31.34
CA SER A 170 10.06 28.40 -31.38
C SER A 170 9.80 29.88 -31.05
N ASP A 171 10.73 30.55 -30.35
CA ASP A 171 10.74 32.01 -30.20
C ASP A 171 10.79 32.77 -31.56
N LYS A 172 11.12 32.05 -32.65
CA LYS A 172 11.11 32.61 -34.02
C LYS A 172 9.72 32.72 -34.63
N ASP A 173 8.72 32.06 -34.05
CA ASP A 173 7.31 32.15 -34.48
C ASP A 173 6.53 33.18 -33.64
N TRP A 174 7.23 33.91 -32.76
CA TRP A 174 6.68 34.96 -31.92
C TRP A 174 6.37 36.21 -32.75
N THR A 175 5.10 36.41 -33.08
CA THR A 175 4.59 37.68 -33.61
C THR A 175 3.94 38.48 -32.48
N GLY A 176 4.20 39.80 -32.45
CA GLY A 176 3.80 40.70 -31.34
C GLY A 176 2.30 40.69 -30.99
N ASP A 177 1.45 40.20 -31.90
CA ASP A 177 0.00 40.09 -31.69
C ASP A 177 -0.40 38.94 -30.75
N GLY A 178 0.51 38.01 -30.43
CA GLY A 178 0.26 36.90 -29.48
C GLY A 178 0.11 37.36 -28.03
N PHE A 179 0.57 38.58 -27.70
CA PHE A 179 0.59 39.10 -26.33
C PHE A 179 -0.82 39.33 -25.77
N VAL A 180 -1.75 39.79 -26.61
CA VAL A 180 -3.11 40.18 -26.17
C VAL A 180 -3.98 38.94 -25.88
N LYS A 181 -3.80 37.86 -26.64
CA LYS A 181 -4.58 36.63 -26.44
C LYS A 181 -4.18 35.82 -25.22
N GLU A 182 -2.91 35.86 -24.79
CA GLU A 182 -2.48 35.14 -23.57
C GLU A 182 -2.78 35.89 -22.28
N THR A 183 -2.86 37.24 -22.31
CA THR A 183 -3.21 37.97 -21.08
C THR A 183 -4.70 37.83 -20.73
N GLU A 184 -5.60 37.72 -21.70
CA GLU A 184 -7.03 37.56 -21.45
C GLU A 184 -7.40 36.19 -20.83
N SER A 185 -6.64 35.13 -21.14
CA SER A 185 -6.89 33.78 -20.60
C SER A 185 -6.32 33.56 -19.20
N MET A 186 -5.42 34.43 -18.72
CA MET A 186 -4.83 34.37 -17.38
C MET A 186 -5.57 35.23 -16.33
N VAL A 187 -6.48 36.11 -16.75
CA VAL A 187 -7.24 37.00 -15.83
C VAL A 187 -8.69 36.54 -15.67
N SER A 188 -9.12 35.56 -16.46
CA SER A 188 -10.46 34.98 -16.39
C SER A 188 -10.48 33.80 -15.39
N ASN A 189 -10.52 34.12 -14.09
CA ASN A 189 -10.93 33.18 -13.03
C ASN A 189 -12.44 33.10 -12.93
#